data_AF-A0A191HSR0-F1
#
_entry.id   AF-A0A191HSR0-F1
#
_cell.length_a   1.000
_cell.length_b   1.000
_cell.length_c   1.000
_cell.angle_alpha   90.00
_cell.angle_beta   90.00
_cell.angle_gamma   90.00
#
_symmetry.space_group_name_H-M   'P 1'
#
loop_
_entity.id
_entity.type
_entity.pdbx_description
1 polymer ?
#
loop_
_entity_poly.entity_id
_entity_poly.type
_entity_poly.pdbx_seq_one_letter_code
_entity_poly.pdbx_strand_id
1 'polypeptide(L)'
;MAERLKIEKDSLVKDAVVSIQDSYSVRNVPLIHNSVRKLLIKKGYSIKESKYCKEKTLYCGMGGMVGMLRPSISNKALEMATAAMPANEVISYCGGCHSMFLRTEKSHLSFRSYI
;
A
#
# COMPACT_ATOMS: atom_id res chain seq x y z
N MET A 1 -21.89 7.12 15.15
CA MET A 1 -20.52 6.55 15.11
C MET A 1 -20.48 5.04 14.85
N ALA A 2 -21.55 4.27 15.13
CA ALA A 2 -21.60 2.82 14.88
C ALA A 2 -21.83 2.41 13.40
N GLU A 3 -22.18 3.35 12.53
CA GLU A 3 -22.62 3.03 11.16
C GLU A 3 -21.47 2.98 10.14
N ARG A 4 -20.34 3.66 10.40
CA ARG A 4 -19.12 3.56 9.57
C ARG A 4 -18.38 2.23 9.71
N LEU A 5 -18.60 1.50 10.81
CA LEU A 5 -17.97 0.20 11.06
C LEU A 5 -18.58 -0.95 10.26
N LYS A 6 -19.79 -0.77 9.70
CA LYS A 6 -20.43 -1.80 8.86
C LYS A 6 -19.94 -1.79 7.42
N ILE A 7 -19.39 -0.67 6.95
CA ILE A 7 -18.87 -0.55 5.56
C ILE A 7 -17.53 -1.30 5.41
N GLU A 8 -16.71 -1.41 6.47
CA GLU A 8 -15.39 -2.06 6.39
C GLU A 8 -15.42 -3.60 6.43
N LYS A 9 -16.51 -4.22 6.88
CA LYS A 9 -16.54 -5.68 7.11
C LYS A 9 -17.02 -6.49 5.90
N ASP A 10 -17.62 -5.83 4.89
CA ASP A 10 -18.38 -6.48 3.82
C ASP A 10 -17.75 -6.37 2.42
N SER A 11 -16.65 -5.62 2.25
CA SER A 11 -15.96 -5.51 0.96
C SER A 11 -14.77 -6.46 0.79
N LEU A 12 -14.63 -7.46 1.67
CA LEU A 12 -13.64 -8.52 1.55
C LEU A 12 -13.99 -9.43 0.36
N VAL A 13 -13.62 -8.98 -0.83
CA VAL A 13 -13.67 -9.81 -2.04
C VAL A 13 -12.63 -10.91 -1.86
N LYS A 14 -13.09 -12.08 -1.39
CA LYS A 14 -12.35 -13.33 -1.56
C LYS A 14 -11.92 -13.40 -3.03
N ASP A 15 -10.65 -13.69 -3.27
CA ASP A 15 -10.02 -13.73 -4.59
C ASP A 15 -9.64 -12.37 -5.23
N ALA A 16 -9.63 -11.27 -4.47
CA ALA A 16 -9.11 -10.00 -4.98
C ALA A 16 -7.61 -10.08 -5.35
N VAL A 17 -7.29 -9.60 -6.55
CA VAL A 17 -5.91 -9.43 -7.03
C VAL A 17 -5.39 -8.09 -6.53
N VAL A 18 -4.34 -8.13 -5.71
CA VAL A 18 -3.79 -6.96 -5.03
C VAL A 18 -2.32 -6.76 -5.37
N SER A 19 -1.89 -5.50 -5.41
CA SER A 19 -0.49 -5.12 -5.43
C SER A 19 -0.06 -4.62 -4.06
N ILE A 20 1.22 -4.79 -3.73
CA ILE A 20 1.76 -4.39 -2.43
C ILE A 20 2.66 -3.18 -2.63
N GLN A 21 2.33 -2.08 -1.95
CA GLN A 21 3.26 -0.99 -1.75
C GLN A 21 4.06 -1.27 -0.48
N ASP A 22 5.27 -1.78 -0.65
CA ASP A 22 6.19 -2.01 0.46
C ASP A 22 6.69 -0.67 1.04
N SER A 23 6.91 -0.66 2.35
CA SER A 23 7.33 0.53 3.06
C SER A 23 8.81 0.83 2.83
N TYR A 24 9.10 2.07 2.43
CA TYR A 24 10.45 2.52 2.17
C TYR A 24 11.34 2.49 3.43
N SER A 25 10.79 2.81 4.61
CA SER A 25 11.57 2.90 5.85
C SER A 25 12.07 1.54 6.35
N VAL A 26 11.38 0.46 6.00
CA VAL A 26 11.76 -0.92 6.36
C VAL A 26 12.14 -1.76 5.16
N ARG A 27 12.49 -1.13 4.03
CA ARG A 27 12.82 -1.83 2.78
C ARG A 27 13.95 -2.85 2.93
N ASN A 28 14.89 -2.61 3.85
CA ASN A 28 16.02 -3.50 4.13
C ASN A 28 15.72 -4.52 5.25
N VAL A 29 14.45 -4.75 5.57
CA VAL A 29 14.01 -5.72 6.59
C VAL A 29 13.15 -6.81 5.91
N PRO A 30 13.77 -7.82 5.25
CA PRO A 30 13.05 -8.83 4.48
C PRO A 30 12.01 -9.60 5.28
N LEU A 31 12.22 -9.73 6.59
CA LEU A 31 11.27 -10.37 7.50
C LEU A 31 9.88 -9.72 7.45
N ILE A 32 9.81 -8.38 7.40
CA ILE A 32 8.53 -7.65 7.37
C ILE A 32 7.82 -7.90 6.05
N HIS A 33 8.51 -7.71 4.92
CA HIS A 33 8.00 -7.95 3.57
C HIS A 33 7.40 -9.34 3.40
N ASN A 34 8.12 -10.35 3.89
CA ASN A 34 7.71 -11.75 3.79
C ASN A 34 6.54 -12.06 4.72
N SER A 35 6.49 -11.45 5.91
CA SER A 35 5.41 -11.66 6.88
C SER A 35 4.09 -11.10 6.37
N VAL A 36 4.11 -9.92 5.75
CA VAL A 36 2.94 -9.30 5.11
C VAL A 36 2.38 -10.22 4.01
N ARG A 37 3.23 -10.70 3.11
CA ARG A 37 2.83 -11.59 2.01
C ARG A 37 2.24 -12.89 2.53
N LYS A 38 2.87 -13.52 3.53
CA LYS A 38 2.36 -14.72 4.18
C LYS A 38 0.97 -14.50 4.76
N LEU A 39 0.72 -13.35 5.40
CA LEU A 39 -0.60 -13.03 5.94
C LEU A 39 -1.65 -12.87 4.83
N LEU A 40 -1.32 -12.13 3.77
CA LEU A 40 -2.23 -11.90 2.64
C LEU A 40 -2.58 -13.20 1.91
N ILE A 41 -1.60 -14.06 1.65
CA ILE A 41 -1.83 -15.39 1.06
C ILE A 41 -2.71 -16.24 1.97
N LYS A 42 -2.43 -16.27 3.29
CA LYS A 42 -3.26 -17.00 4.28
C LYS A 42 -4.71 -16.49 4.32
N LYS A 43 -4.94 -15.22 4.00
CA LYS A 43 -6.27 -14.62 3.92
C LYS A 43 -6.96 -14.83 2.56
N GLY A 44 -6.29 -15.43 1.58
CA GLY A 44 -6.87 -15.77 0.26
C GLY A 44 -6.72 -14.68 -0.80
N TYR A 45 -5.76 -13.77 -0.66
CA TYR A 45 -5.48 -12.76 -1.69
C TYR A 45 -4.50 -13.29 -2.74
N SER A 46 -4.73 -12.92 -4.00
CA SER A 46 -3.77 -13.13 -5.08
C SER A 46 -2.85 -11.91 -5.21
N ILE A 47 -1.55 -12.09 -4.99
CA ILE A 47 -0.59 -10.98 -5.01
C ILE A 47 0.00 -10.84 -6.42
N LYS A 48 -0.16 -9.66 -7.02
CA LYS A 48 0.50 -9.25 -8.26
C LYS A 48 1.60 -8.25 -7.93
N GLU A 49 2.83 -8.75 -7.88
CA GLU A 49 4.01 -7.97 -7.51
C GLU A 49 4.39 -6.97 -8.60
N SER A 50 4.80 -5.77 -8.17
CA SER A 50 5.47 -4.80 -9.03
C SER A 50 6.92 -5.21 -9.29
N LYS A 51 7.52 -4.71 -10.38
CA LYS A 51 8.98 -4.70 -10.58
C LYS A 51 9.70 -4.01 -9.42
N TYR A 52 9.06 -3.05 -8.77
CA TYR A 52 9.58 -2.29 -7.64
C TYR A 52 8.94 -2.75 -6.32
N CYS A 53 9.23 -3.98 -5.91
CA CYS A 53 8.78 -4.54 -4.64
C CYS A 53 9.94 -4.72 -3.65
N LYS A 54 9.60 -4.95 -2.37
CA LYS A 54 10.52 -5.25 -1.26
C LYS A 54 11.63 -4.21 -1.11
N GLU A 55 12.90 -4.64 -1.22
CA GLU A 55 14.08 -3.78 -1.12
C GLU A 55 14.11 -2.70 -2.23
N LYS A 56 13.46 -2.97 -3.37
CA LYS A 56 13.40 -2.09 -4.54
C LYS A 56 12.16 -1.19 -4.56
N THR A 57 11.38 -1.16 -3.47
CA THR A 57 10.16 -0.36 -3.39
C THR A 57 10.41 1.12 -3.67
N LEU A 58 9.49 1.73 -4.40
CA LEU A 58 9.52 3.17 -4.66
C LEU A 58 9.02 3.94 -3.45
N TYR A 59 9.59 5.12 -3.25
CA TYR A 59 9.18 6.04 -2.22
C TYR A 59 7.81 6.66 -2.55
N CYS A 60 6.89 6.71 -1.58
CA CYS A 60 5.51 7.16 -1.80
C CYS A 60 5.28 8.68 -1.73
N GLY A 61 6.30 9.46 -1.37
CA GLY A 61 6.21 10.93 -1.29
C GLY A 61 6.04 11.51 0.13
N MET A 62 5.52 10.75 1.11
CA MET A 62 5.15 11.33 2.41
C MET A 62 6.31 11.56 3.40
N GLY A 63 7.17 10.55 3.61
CA GLY A 63 8.23 10.58 4.62
C GLY A 63 9.16 11.81 4.58
N GLY A 64 9.86 12.06 5.68
CA GLY A 64 10.86 13.15 5.74
C GLY A 64 10.32 14.55 5.40
N MET A 65 9.01 14.77 5.54
CA MET A 65 8.33 16.05 5.26
C MET A 65 8.54 16.58 3.83
N VAL A 66 8.86 15.71 2.87
CA VAL A 66 9.14 16.11 1.46
C VAL A 66 7.94 16.83 0.85
N GLY A 67 6.72 16.41 1.19
CA GLY A 67 5.50 17.09 0.73
C GLY A 67 5.37 18.55 1.16
N MET A 68 5.99 18.95 2.28
CA MET A 68 5.98 20.35 2.75
C MET A 68 7.11 21.16 2.15
N LEU A 69 8.30 20.57 2.03
CA LEU A 69 9.49 21.27 1.53
C LEU A 69 9.53 21.35 -0.01
N ARG A 70 9.10 20.28 -0.68
CA ARG A 70 9.13 20.13 -2.15
C ARG A 70 7.93 19.30 -2.65
N PRO A 71 6.73 19.91 -2.72
CA PRO A 71 5.49 19.22 -3.12
C PRO A 71 5.58 18.54 -4.49
N SER A 72 6.27 19.16 -5.46
CA SER A 72 6.43 18.62 -6.82
C SER A 72 7.16 17.27 -6.83
N ILE A 73 8.19 17.11 -6.00
CA ILE A 73 8.93 15.84 -5.86
C ILE A 73 8.05 14.79 -5.19
N SER A 74 7.31 15.17 -4.15
CA SER A 74 6.37 14.27 -3.47
C SER A 74 5.31 13.74 -4.44
N ASN A 75 4.72 14.61 -5.27
CA ASN A 75 3.68 14.21 -6.23
C ASN A 75 4.27 13.30 -7.32
N LYS A 76 5.43 13.65 -7.88
CA LYS A 76 6.11 12.80 -8.87
C LYS A 76 6.47 11.42 -8.31
N ALA A 77 6.90 11.35 -7.05
CA ALA A 77 7.18 10.09 -6.38
C ALA A 77 5.91 9.22 -6.25
N LEU A 78 4.79 9.82 -5.86
CA LEU A 78 3.49 9.14 -5.78
C LEU A 78 3.00 8.66 -7.16
N GLU A 79 3.13 9.49 -8.20
CA GLU A 79 2.78 9.11 -9.58
C GLU A 79 3.59 7.90 -10.06
N MET A 80 4.90 7.92 -9.85
CA MET A 80 5.78 6.80 -10.21
C MET A 80 5.44 5.52 -9.43
N ALA A 81 5.19 5.64 -8.13
CA ALA A 81 4.79 4.50 -7.29
C ALA A 81 3.43 3.92 -7.73
N THR A 82 2.48 4.79 -8.08
CA THR A 82 1.13 4.38 -8.53
C THR A 82 1.17 3.70 -9.89
N ALA A 83 1.92 4.27 -10.85
CA ALA A 83 2.10 3.69 -12.19
C ALA A 83 2.82 2.34 -12.17
N ALA A 84 3.65 2.10 -11.15
CA ALA A 84 4.34 0.83 -10.96
C ALA A 84 3.42 -0.29 -10.44
N MET A 85 2.20 -0.01 -9.97
CA MET A 85 1.30 -1.01 -9.39
C MET A 85 0.49 -1.73 -10.49
N PRO A 86 0.70 -3.04 -10.68
CA PRO A 86 0.06 -3.80 -11.77
C PRO A 86 -1.38 -4.22 -11.49
N ALA A 87 -1.88 -4.08 -10.26
CA ALA A 87 -3.28 -4.28 -9.89
C ALA A 87 -3.94 -2.93 -9.53
N ASN A 88 -5.28 -2.91 -9.51
CA ASN A 88 -6.04 -1.72 -9.11
C ASN A 88 -6.10 -1.55 -7.59
N GLU A 89 -6.20 -2.67 -6.88
CA GLU A 89 -6.18 -2.70 -5.42
C GLU A 89 -4.75 -2.69 -4.91
N VAL A 90 -4.42 -1.72 -4.05
CA VAL A 90 -3.09 -1.59 -3.44
C VAL A 90 -3.20 -1.78 -1.94
N ILE A 91 -2.38 -2.67 -1.39
CA ILE A 91 -2.21 -2.86 0.05
C ILE A 91 -0.89 -2.23 0.47
N SER A 92 -0.94 -1.41 1.51
CA SER A 92 0.25 -0.93 2.20
C SER A 92 0.13 -1.13 3.71
N TYR A 93 1.28 -1.32 4.35
CA TYR A 93 1.42 -1.50 5.81
C TYR A 93 2.19 -0.35 6.47
N CYS A 94 2.40 0.74 5.73
CA CYS A 94 2.92 1.99 6.25
C CYS A 94 1.80 3.03 6.21
N GLY A 95 1.48 3.63 7.36
CA GLY A 95 0.46 4.67 7.44
C GLY A 95 0.69 5.82 6.46
N GLY A 96 1.96 6.11 6.16
CA GLY A 96 2.31 7.14 5.19
C GLY A 96 2.08 6.77 3.73
N CYS A 97 2.32 5.51 3.37
CA CYS A 97 1.94 5.02 2.05
C CYS A 97 0.42 5.04 1.91
N HIS A 98 -0.30 4.58 2.93
CA HIS A 98 -1.76 4.56 2.93
C HIS A 98 -2.37 5.93 2.66
N SER A 99 -1.99 6.99 3.39
CA SER A 99 -2.59 8.32 3.16
C SER A 99 -2.21 8.92 1.80
N MET A 100 -1.07 8.53 1.21
CA MET A 100 -0.71 9.02 -0.13
C MET A 100 -1.51 8.32 -1.22
N PHE A 101 -1.67 6.99 -1.15
CA PHE A 101 -2.42 6.25 -2.15
C PHE A 101 -3.93 6.54 -2.11
N LEU A 102 -4.48 6.94 -0.96
CA LEU A 102 -5.85 7.49 -0.88
C LEU A 102 -6.06 8.76 -1.73
N ARG A 103 -4.99 9.44 -2.14
CA ARG A 103 -5.05 10.61 -3.04
C ARG A 103 -5.02 10.21 -4.52
N THR A 104 -4.98 8.92 -4.82
CA THR A 104 -4.90 8.38 -6.19
C THR A 104 -6.22 7.67 -6.55
N GLU A 105 -6.40 7.35 -7.84
CA GLU A 105 -7.57 6.61 -8.31
C GLU A 105 -7.54 5.12 -7.96
N LYS A 106 -6.42 4.62 -7.40
CA LYS A 106 -6.29 3.23 -6.95
C LYS A 106 -7.09 3.03 -5.67
N SER A 107 -7.90 1.98 -5.64
CA SER A 107 -8.52 1.50 -4.42
C SER A 107 -7.42 1.07 -3.43
N HIS A 108 -7.45 1.58 -2.21
CA HIS A 108 -6.41 1.29 -1.23
C HIS A 108 -6.98 0.65 0.03
N LEU A 109 -6.51 -0.57 0.32
CA LEU A 109 -6.84 -1.32 1.52
C LEU A 109 -5.75 -1.13 2.56
N SER A 110 -6.12 -0.64 3.75
CA SER A 110 -5.20 -0.46 4.87
C SER A 110 -5.09 -1.73 5.69
N PHE A 111 -3.90 -2.05 6.20
CA PHE A 111 -3.69 -3.13 7.17
C PHE A 111 -4.53 -2.96 8.46
N ARG A 112 -5.03 -1.75 8.74
CA ARG A 112 -5.93 -1.47 9.87
C ARG A 112 -7.26 -2.22 9.79
N SER A 113 -7.72 -2.60 8.60
CA SER A 113 -8.95 -3.39 8.43
C SER A 113 -8.73 -4.89 8.73
N TYR A 114 -7.52 -5.30 9.16
CA TYR A 114 -7.12 -6.70 9.30
C TYR A 114 -6.71 -7.14 10.73
N ILE A 115 -6.62 -6.21 11.68
CA ILE A 115 -6.35 -6.44 13.12
C ILE A 115 -7.58 -5.97 13.91
#